data_AF-A0A971UJ82-F1
#
_entry.id   AF-A0A971UJ82-F1
#
_cell.length_a   1.000
_cell.length_b   1.000
_cell.length_c   1.000
_cell.angle_alpha   90.00
_cell.angle_beta   90.00
_cell.angle_gamma   90.00
#
_symmetry.space_group_name_H-M   'P 1'
#
loop_
_entity.id
_entity.type
_entity.pdbx_description
1 polymer ?
#
loop_
_entity_poly.entity_id
_entity_poly.type
_entity_poly.pdbx_seq_one_letter_code
_entity_poly.pdbx_strand_id
1 'polypeptide(L)'
;MLTTDLLNRYISDHPYGISNGAADQLRFTLAAYGRFCGVSGAAIFDTNKANAWIDELQATRAPDTVRTQRGNLLTIWRWAYRVALVAEPPLRVRKLRPIRRSPQAWTLPEVRQLIRTATAAGPWWGSLVRAGYDTGLRLGDLLSVTAVQITATMRLQQGKTRRPVLVSFRPATLLAIRLHLDGRTEGLVWPWPYRREALYRHFNRLVTAAGIRRGTFRWLRRTAATQAERVQAGSGARLLGHASRATTEAWYIDRSQFEMPPLPPI
;
A
#
# COMPACT_ATOMS: atom_id res chain seq x y z
N MET A 1 -14.06 16.17 26.55
CA MET A 1 -14.08 15.59 25.20
C MET A 1 -12.99 14.53 25.12
N LEU A 2 -13.33 13.28 24.86
CA LEU A 2 -12.34 12.21 24.70
C LEU A 2 -11.61 12.36 23.36
N THR A 3 -10.45 11.73 23.25
CA THR A 3 -9.67 11.69 21.99
C THR A 3 -10.46 11.04 20.84
N THR A 4 -11.36 10.10 21.16
CA THR A 4 -12.27 9.46 20.20
C THR A 4 -13.30 10.45 19.66
N ASP A 5 -13.87 11.30 20.52
CA ASP A 5 -14.87 12.30 20.13
C ASP A 5 -14.26 13.33 19.16
N LEU A 6 -13.03 13.76 19.45
CA LEU A 6 -12.26 14.66 18.59
C LEU A 6 -12.09 14.08 17.18
N LEU A 7 -11.72 12.79 17.08
CA LEU A 7 -11.56 12.13 15.79
C LEU A 7 -12.89 11.95 15.06
N ASN A 8 -13.95 11.56 15.76
CA ASN A 8 -15.27 11.37 15.16
C ASN A 8 -15.80 12.69 14.58
N ARG A 9 -15.60 13.81 15.30
CA ARG A 9 -15.93 15.13 14.79
C ARG A 9 -15.09 15.50 13.56
N TYR A 10 -13.77 15.25 13.58
CA TYR A 10 -12.93 15.46 12.39
C TYR A 10 -13.41 14.66 11.17
N ILE A 11 -13.80 13.40 11.37
CA ILE A 11 -14.31 12.53 10.29
C ILE A 11 -15.61 13.10 9.73
N SER A 12 -16.54 13.53 10.60
CA SER A 12 -17.82 14.13 10.20
C SER A 12 -17.64 15.45 9.46
N ASP A 13 -16.71 16.30 9.91
CA ASP A 13 -16.44 17.62 9.32
C ASP A 13 -15.62 17.52 8.02
N HIS A 14 -15.11 16.35 7.65
CA HIS A 14 -14.27 16.21 6.47
C HIS A 14 -15.13 16.26 5.18
N PRO A 15 -14.94 17.26 4.31
CA PRO A 15 -15.90 17.59 3.23
C PRO A 15 -16.10 16.49 2.19
N TYR A 16 -15.14 15.57 2.07
CA TYR A 16 -15.18 14.46 1.12
C TYR A 16 -15.28 13.08 1.81
N GLY A 17 -15.54 13.08 3.11
CA GLY A 17 -15.40 11.90 3.96
C GLY A 17 -13.96 11.41 4.08
N ILE A 18 -13.76 10.37 4.89
CA ILE A 18 -12.45 9.74 5.12
C ILE A 18 -12.64 8.23 4.99
N SER A 19 -11.75 7.57 4.24
CA SER A 19 -11.79 6.11 4.14
C SER A 19 -11.54 5.47 5.52
N ASN A 20 -12.20 4.34 5.81
CA ASN A 20 -12.02 3.61 7.08
C ASN A 20 -10.55 3.38 7.44
N GLY A 21 -9.72 2.95 6.47
CA GLY A 21 -8.30 2.72 6.71
C GLY A 21 -7.51 3.99 7.10
N ALA A 22 -7.89 5.16 6.58
CA ALA A 22 -7.28 6.43 7.00
C ALA A 22 -7.77 6.85 8.38
N ALA A 23 -9.07 6.70 8.67
CA ALA A 23 -9.63 6.94 9.99
C ALA A 23 -8.99 6.06 11.07
N ASP A 24 -8.75 4.77 10.77
CA ASP A 24 -8.09 3.84 11.68
C ASP A 24 -6.65 4.29 11.99
N GLN A 25 -5.89 4.72 10.99
CA GLN A 25 -4.53 5.24 11.19
C GLN A 25 -4.51 6.46 12.11
N LEU A 26 -5.45 7.40 11.92
CA LEU A 26 -5.61 8.56 12.80
C LEU A 26 -5.98 8.13 14.21
N ARG A 27 -6.91 7.17 14.36
CA ARG A 27 -7.32 6.61 15.66
C ARG A 27 -6.15 5.98 16.41
N PHE A 28 -5.37 5.13 15.75
CA PHE A 28 -4.19 4.52 16.35
C PHE A 28 -3.15 5.56 16.78
N THR A 29 -2.92 6.56 15.94
CA THR A 29 -1.98 7.66 16.23
C THR A 29 -2.40 8.42 17.47
N LEU A 30 -3.66 8.90 17.50
CA LEU A 30 -4.19 9.70 18.59
C LEU A 30 -4.27 8.90 19.90
N ALA A 31 -4.65 7.62 19.84
CA ALA A 31 -4.68 6.77 21.02
C ALA A 31 -3.28 6.51 21.59
N ALA A 32 -2.29 6.25 20.72
CA ALA A 32 -0.91 6.07 21.15
C ALA A 32 -0.31 7.35 21.74
N TYR A 33 -0.55 8.50 21.10
CA TYR A 33 -0.07 9.79 21.57
C TYR A 33 -0.77 10.23 22.87
N GLY A 34 -2.08 10.03 22.99
CA GLY A 34 -2.81 10.31 24.23
C GLY A 34 -2.30 9.49 25.42
N ARG A 35 -2.01 8.20 25.21
CA ARG A 35 -1.36 7.36 26.23
C ARG A 35 0.01 7.91 26.65
N PHE A 36 0.83 8.33 25.69
CA PHE A 36 2.12 8.97 25.97
C PHE A 36 1.96 10.24 26.80
N CYS A 37 1.00 11.10 26.45
CA CYS A 37 0.79 12.37 27.14
C CYS A 37 0.17 12.23 28.54
N GLY A 38 -0.38 11.06 28.88
CA GLY A 38 -1.13 10.82 30.12
C GLY A 38 -2.47 11.58 30.20
N VAL A 39 -2.93 12.18 29.10
CA VAL A 39 -4.15 13.00 29.02
C VAL A 39 -4.95 12.68 27.76
N SER A 40 -6.17 13.18 27.65
CA SER A 40 -7.07 12.91 26.51
C SER A 40 -7.70 14.18 25.94
N GLY A 41 -8.32 14.06 24.77
CA GLY A 41 -9.02 15.16 24.13
C GLY A 41 -8.07 16.23 23.57
N ALA A 42 -8.50 17.49 23.62
CA ALA A 42 -7.73 18.62 23.11
C ALA A 42 -6.44 18.89 23.90
N ALA A 43 -6.38 18.48 25.17
CA ALA A 43 -5.22 18.69 26.04
C ALA A 43 -3.97 17.87 25.64
N ILE A 44 -4.09 16.93 24.69
CA ILE A 44 -2.94 16.18 24.17
C ILE A 44 -2.02 17.06 23.30
N PHE A 45 -2.56 18.15 22.73
CA PHE A 45 -1.86 18.97 21.76
C PHE A 45 -0.91 19.94 22.45
N ASP A 46 0.38 19.58 22.44
CA ASP A 46 1.47 20.34 23.02
C ASP A 46 2.75 20.08 22.20
N THR A 47 3.50 21.13 21.90
CA THR A 47 4.66 21.02 21.00
C THR A 47 5.80 20.25 21.62
N ASN A 48 6.04 20.43 22.93
CA ASN A 48 7.13 19.79 23.65
C ASN A 48 6.85 18.29 23.79
N LYS A 49 5.62 17.92 24.18
CA LYS A 49 5.15 16.53 24.23
C LYS A 49 5.18 15.89 22.84
N ALA A 50 4.79 16.60 21.79
CA ALA A 50 4.85 16.08 20.43
C ALA A 50 6.30 15.77 20.01
N ASN A 51 7.26 16.66 20.29
CA ASN A 51 8.67 16.42 19.97
C ASN A 51 9.25 15.26 20.78
N ALA A 52 8.98 15.20 22.09
CA ALA A 52 9.40 14.12 22.97
C ALA A 52 8.81 12.75 22.56
N TRP A 53 7.53 12.73 22.16
CA TRP A 53 6.91 11.51 21.64
C TRP A 53 7.56 11.04 20.34
N ILE A 54 7.90 11.97 19.45
CA ILE A 54 8.65 11.62 18.23
C ILE A 54 10.00 11.00 18.61
N ASP A 55 10.64 11.42 19.71
CA ASP A 55 11.95 10.86 20.15
C ASP A 55 11.80 9.41 20.60
N GLU A 56 10.79 9.13 21.41
CA GLU A 56 10.46 7.77 21.83
C GLU A 56 10.12 6.87 20.63
N LEU A 57 9.35 7.39 19.67
CA LEU A 57 9.04 6.66 18.45
C LEU A 57 10.31 6.39 17.61
N GLN A 58 11.25 7.33 17.53
CA GLN A 58 12.50 7.11 16.81
C GLN A 58 13.37 6.04 17.45
N ALA A 59 13.31 5.87 18.77
CA ALA A 59 14.04 4.82 19.48
C ALA A 59 13.54 3.41 19.15
N THR A 60 12.25 3.26 18.80
CA THR A 60 11.61 1.93 18.70
C THR A 60 10.99 1.61 17.33
N ARG A 61 10.84 2.59 16.44
CA ARG A 61 10.10 2.45 15.17
C ARG A 61 10.92 2.86 13.97
N ALA A 62 10.56 2.27 12.83
CA ALA A 62 11.14 2.63 11.55
C ALA A 62 10.84 4.11 11.20
N PRO A 63 11.77 4.85 10.58
CA PRO A 63 11.59 6.29 10.31
C PRO A 63 10.34 6.67 9.50
N ASP A 64 9.94 5.84 8.54
CA ASP A 64 8.69 6.05 7.79
C ASP A 64 7.44 5.94 8.67
N THR A 65 7.47 5.04 9.66
CA THR A 65 6.41 4.90 10.65
C THR A 65 6.33 6.16 11.51
N VAL A 66 7.47 6.65 12.03
CA VAL A 66 7.52 7.89 12.82
C VAL A 66 6.98 9.07 12.01
N ARG A 67 7.40 9.20 10.75
CA ARG A 67 6.89 10.24 9.82
C ARG A 67 5.39 10.17 9.63
N THR A 68 4.84 8.96 9.48
CA THR A 68 3.40 8.74 9.30
C THR A 68 2.64 9.14 10.56
N GLN A 69 3.09 8.68 11.74
CA GLN A 69 2.50 9.01 13.03
C GLN A 69 2.51 10.53 13.29
N ARG A 70 3.65 11.18 13.07
CA ARG A 70 3.77 12.65 13.11
C ARG A 70 2.79 13.32 12.15
N GLY A 71 2.72 12.85 10.90
CA GLY A 71 1.81 13.40 9.89
C GLY A 71 0.35 13.35 10.34
N ASN A 72 -0.08 12.20 10.84
CA ASN A 72 -1.42 11.98 11.38
C ASN A 72 -1.73 12.89 12.57
N LEU A 73 -0.80 13.02 13.52
CA LEU A 73 -0.95 13.91 14.67
C LEU A 73 -1.16 15.36 14.23
N LEU A 74 -0.30 15.83 13.32
CA LEU A 74 -0.38 17.20 12.80
C LEU A 74 -1.64 17.46 11.97
N THR A 75 -2.18 16.45 11.28
CA THR A 75 -3.44 16.57 10.55
C THR A 75 -4.59 16.92 11.51
N ILE A 76 -4.72 16.16 12.61
CA ILE A 76 -5.80 16.40 13.59
C ILE A 76 -5.55 17.72 14.33
N TRP A 77 -4.33 17.99 14.76
CA TRP A 77 -4.01 19.22 15.49
C TRP A 77 -4.32 20.48 14.66
N ARG A 78 -3.89 20.52 13.39
CA ARG A 78 -4.21 21.66 12.51
C ARG A 78 -5.70 21.83 12.29
N TRP A 79 -6.45 20.73 12.18
CA TRP A 79 -7.90 20.82 12.10
C TRP A 79 -8.49 21.35 13.39
N ALA A 80 -8.12 20.80 14.55
CA ALA A 80 -8.61 21.23 15.86
C ALA A 80 -8.36 22.73 16.10
N TYR A 81 -7.21 23.25 15.69
CA TYR A 81 -6.92 24.69 15.72
C TYR A 81 -7.86 25.50 14.82
N ARG A 82 -8.07 25.07 13.56
CA ARG A 82 -8.96 25.76 12.62
C ARG A 82 -10.41 25.85 13.10
N VAL A 83 -10.88 24.87 13.87
CA VAL A 83 -12.24 24.87 14.46
C VAL A 83 -12.27 25.37 15.91
N ALA A 84 -11.20 26.06 16.34
CA ALA A 84 -11.06 26.66 17.67
C ALA A 84 -11.23 25.68 18.86
N LEU A 85 -10.93 24.40 18.67
CA LEU A 85 -10.89 23.40 19.75
C LEU A 85 -9.58 23.42 20.55
N VAL A 86 -8.54 24.04 19.99
CA VAL A 86 -7.28 24.37 20.67
C VAL A 86 -6.87 25.79 20.36
N ALA A 87 -6.26 26.46 21.33
CA ALA A 87 -5.81 27.85 21.18
C ALA A 87 -4.56 27.97 20.29
N GLU A 88 -3.67 26.97 20.32
CA GLU A 88 -2.37 27.05 19.64
C GLU A 88 -2.25 26.08 18.45
N PRO A 89 -1.69 26.54 17.32
CA PRO A 89 -1.38 25.66 16.20
C PRO A 89 -0.11 24.84 16.46
N PRO A 90 0.14 23.76 15.70
CA PRO A 90 1.36 22.96 15.83
C PRO A 90 2.59 23.69 15.29
N LEU A 91 3.11 24.63 16.06
CA LEU A 91 4.34 25.36 15.78
C LEU A 91 5.55 24.56 16.27
N ARG A 92 6.66 24.63 15.54
CA ARG A 92 7.96 24.06 15.96
C ARG A 92 7.97 22.55 16.25
N VAL A 93 6.99 21.79 15.75
CA VAL A 93 7.06 20.33 15.73
C VAL A 93 8.07 19.89 14.67
N ARG A 94 9.20 19.33 15.11
CA ARG A 94 10.39 19.07 14.29
C ARG A 94 10.09 18.30 13.02
N LYS A 95 10.75 18.63 11.91
CA LYS A 95 10.59 17.92 10.64
C LYS A 95 11.50 16.70 10.60
N LEU A 96 10.99 15.59 10.07
CA LEU A 96 11.77 14.37 9.87
C LEU A 96 12.28 14.29 8.43
N ARG A 97 13.57 14.01 8.28
CA ARG A 97 14.18 13.81 6.97
C ARG A 97 13.52 12.60 6.28
N PRO A 98 13.02 12.74 5.04
CA PRO A 98 12.51 11.60 4.29
C PRO A 98 13.63 10.58 4.07
N ILE A 99 13.37 9.31 4.38
CA ILE A 99 14.26 8.22 3.98
C ILE A 99 13.75 7.68 2.65
N ARG A 100 14.61 7.70 1.63
CA ARG A 100 14.33 7.03 0.35
C ARG A 100 15.05 5.69 0.36
N ARG A 101 14.28 4.61 0.40
CA ARG A 101 14.81 3.26 0.22
C ARG A 101 14.76 2.91 -1.27
N SER A 102 15.84 2.34 -1.79
CA SER A 102 15.84 1.75 -3.13
C SER A 102 14.75 0.67 -3.18
N PRO A 103 13.77 0.77 -4.08
CA PRO A 103 12.75 -0.26 -4.22
C PRO A 103 13.41 -1.60 -4.56
N GLN A 104 12.90 -2.66 -3.96
CA GLN A 104 13.26 -4.03 -4.30
C GLN A 104 12.05 -4.74 -4.91
N ALA A 105 12.33 -5.57 -5.90
CA ALA A 105 11.40 -6.44 -6.58
C ALA A 105 11.97 -7.86 -6.65
N TRP A 106 11.10 -8.84 -6.88
CA TRP A 106 11.56 -10.19 -7.20
C TRP A 106 12.14 -10.25 -8.61
N THR A 107 13.00 -11.23 -8.84
CA THR A 107 13.49 -11.58 -10.17
C THR A 107 12.47 -12.47 -10.89
N LEU A 108 12.63 -12.68 -12.21
CA LEU A 108 11.77 -13.59 -12.97
C LEU A 108 11.79 -15.03 -12.42
N PRO A 109 12.96 -15.64 -12.09
CA PRO A 109 12.99 -16.95 -11.44
C PRO A 109 12.20 -17.00 -10.12
N GLU A 110 12.35 -15.99 -9.26
CA GLU A 110 11.64 -15.95 -7.98
C GLU A 110 10.12 -15.85 -8.17
N VAL A 111 9.63 -15.03 -9.11
CA VAL A 111 8.19 -14.94 -9.40
C VAL A 111 7.66 -16.25 -9.99
N ARG A 112 8.43 -16.95 -10.84
CA ARG A 112 8.05 -18.27 -11.34
C ARG A 112 7.91 -19.28 -10.20
N GLN A 113 8.85 -19.28 -9.26
CA GLN A 113 8.81 -20.13 -8.07
C GLN A 113 7.61 -19.81 -7.17
N LEU A 114 7.30 -18.53 -6.96
CA LEU A 114 6.12 -18.09 -6.22
C LEU A 114 4.83 -18.52 -6.91
N ILE A 115 4.72 -18.37 -8.23
CA ILE A 115 3.54 -18.79 -8.99
C ILE A 115 3.34 -20.31 -8.86
N ARG A 116 4.41 -21.12 -9.01
CA ARG A 116 4.34 -22.57 -8.80
C ARG A 116 3.83 -22.94 -7.41
N THR A 117 4.42 -22.32 -6.38
CA THR A 117 4.05 -22.58 -4.98
C THR A 117 2.61 -22.16 -4.70
N ALA A 118 2.19 -20.99 -5.20
CA ALA A 118 0.82 -20.50 -5.06
C ALA A 118 -0.20 -21.39 -5.78
N THR A 119 0.13 -21.90 -6.98
CA THR A 119 -0.72 -22.86 -7.69
C THR A 119 -0.84 -24.18 -6.92
N ALA A 120 0.24 -24.69 -6.35
CA ALA A 120 0.21 -25.90 -5.52
C ALA A 120 -0.61 -25.73 -4.23
N ALA A 121 -0.64 -24.52 -3.67
CA ALA A 121 -1.48 -24.17 -2.52
C ALA A 121 -2.97 -24.03 -2.86
N GLY A 122 -3.34 -24.12 -4.15
CA GLY A 122 -4.72 -24.14 -4.61
C GLY A 122 -5.05 -23.08 -5.67
N PRO A 123 -6.18 -23.25 -6.38
CA PRO A 123 -6.54 -22.40 -7.53
C PRO A 123 -6.78 -20.93 -7.15
N TRP A 124 -7.26 -20.65 -5.94
CA TRP A 124 -7.45 -19.28 -5.44
C TRP A 124 -6.12 -18.51 -5.39
N TRP A 125 -5.09 -19.09 -4.76
CA TRP A 125 -3.77 -18.45 -4.65
C TRP A 125 -3.05 -18.41 -6.00
N GLY A 126 -3.10 -19.50 -6.75
CA GLY A 126 -2.49 -19.58 -8.08
C GLY A 126 -3.01 -18.49 -9.01
N SER A 127 -4.32 -18.30 -9.07
CA SER A 127 -4.94 -17.27 -9.92
C SER A 127 -4.67 -15.84 -9.42
N LEU A 128 -4.78 -15.58 -8.11
CA LEU A 128 -4.57 -14.25 -7.54
C LEU A 128 -3.12 -13.75 -7.73
N VAL A 129 -2.13 -14.61 -7.50
CA VAL A 129 -0.71 -14.25 -7.65
C VAL A 129 -0.38 -13.96 -9.11
N ARG A 130 -0.88 -14.78 -10.04
CA ARG A 130 -0.72 -14.56 -11.48
C ARG A 130 -1.34 -13.24 -11.91
N ALA A 131 -2.59 -12.98 -11.50
CA ALA A 131 -3.28 -11.73 -11.79
C ALA A 131 -2.54 -10.51 -11.23
N GLY A 132 -2.04 -10.60 -9.99
CA GLY A 132 -1.26 -9.52 -9.37
C GLY A 132 0.05 -9.23 -10.08
N TYR A 133 0.69 -10.23 -10.67
CA TYR A 133 1.89 -10.04 -11.48
C TYR A 133 1.59 -9.51 -12.88
N ASP A 134 0.58 -10.05 -13.58
CA ASP A 134 0.23 -9.62 -14.95
C ASP A 134 -0.23 -8.16 -14.99
N THR A 135 -1.10 -7.80 -14.05
CA THR A 135 -1.78 -6.50 -14.07
C THR A 135 -1.05 -5.43 -13.26
N GLY A 136 -0.15 -5.85 -12.37
CA GLY A 136 0.46 -4.98 -11.38
C GLY A 136 -0.54 -4.28 -10.46
N LEU A 137 -1.81 -4.69 -10.38
CA LEU A 137 -2.83 -4.00 -9.57
C LEU A 137 -2.52 -4.03 -8.07
N ARG A 138 -3.10 -3.09 -7.32
CA ARG A 138 -3.03 -3.18 -5.85
C ARG A 138 -3.92 -4.32 -5.39
N LEU A 139 -3.55 -4.98 -4.30
CA LEU A 139 -4.35 -6.07 -3.73
C LEU A 139 -5.80 -5.65 -3.43
N GLY A 140 -6.02 -4.41 -2.98
CA GLY A 140 -7.37 -3.88 -2.77
C GLY A 140 -8.19 -3.87 -4.06
N ASP A 141 -7.59 -3.44 -5.17
CA ASP A 141 -8.24 -3.40 -6.48
C ASP A 141 -8.50 -4.83 -7.01
N LEU A 142 -7.55 -5.76 -6.83
CA LEU A 142 -7.74 -7.17 -7.20
C LEU A 142 -8.92 -7.80 -6.47
N LEU A 143 -8.99 -7.64 -5.14
CA LEU A 143 -10.08 -8.24 -4.36
C LEU A 143 -11.46 -7.60 -4.62
N SER A 144 -11.53 -6.51 -5.38
CA SER A 144 -12.81 -5.92 -5.83
C SER A 144 -13.23 -6.34 -7.24
N VAL A 145 -12.39 -7.09 -7.97
CA VAL A 145 -12.72 -7.56 -9.33
C VAL A 145 -13.83 -8.60 -9.25
N THR A 146 -14.85 -8.45 -10.10
CA THR A 146 -15.94 -9.43 -10.25
C THR A 146 -15.72 -10.34 -11.46
N ALA A 147 -16.33 -11.52 -11.44
CA ALA A 147 -16.19 -12.52 -12.50
C ALA A 147 -16.61 -11.97 -13.88
N VAL A 148 -17.67 -11.17 -13.93
CA VAL A 148 -18.15 -10.52 -15.17
C VAL A 148 -17.16 -9.50 -15.77
N GLN A 149 -16.21 -8.99 -14.98
CA GLN A 149 -15.20 -8.05 -15.48
C GLN A 149 -14.00 -8.76 -16.13
N ILE A 150 -13.86 -10.07 -15.95
CA ILE A 150 -12.70 -10.81 -16.44
C ILE A 150 -12.83 -11.05 -17.94
N THR A 151 -11.95 -10.41 -18.69
CA THR A 151 -11.71 -10.64 -20.11
C THR A 151 -10.19 -10.64 -20.35
N ALA A 152 -9.73 -10.81 -21.59
CA ALA A 152 -8.30 -10.71 -21.91
C ALA A 152 -7.68 -9.35 -21.54
N THR A 153 -8.49 -8.28 -21.65
CA THR A 153 -8.11 -6.92 -21.27
C THR A 153 -9.23 -6.29 -20.47
N MET A 154 -8.94 -5.95 -19.21
CA MET A 154 -9.91 -5.42 -18.27
C MET A 154 -9.66 -3.94 -18.01
N ARG A 155 -10.73 -3.14 -18.04
CA ARG A 155 -10.72 -1.74 -17.58
C ARG A 155 -11.26 -1.69 -16.15
N LEU A 156 -10.57 -0.99 -15.26
CA LEU A 156 -11.06 -0.74 -13.90
C LEU A 156 -10.71 0.67 -13.43
N GLN A 157 -11.47 1.18 -12.48
CA GLN A 157 -11.11 2.39 -11.74
C GLN A 157 -10.39 1.97 -10.45
N GLN A 158 -9.14 2.42 -10.25
CA GLN A 158 -8.38 2.10 -9.04
C GLN A 158 -9.06 2.71 -7.81
N GLY A 159 -9.28 1.92 -6.75
CA GLY A 159 -9.97 2.37 -5.55
C GLY A 159 -9.23 3.50 -4.83
N LYS A 160 -7.89 3.40 -4.72
CA LYS A 160 -7.09 4.39 -3.98
C LYS A 160 -7.00 5.76 -4.66
N THR A 161 -6.88 5.78 -5.98
CA THR A 161 -6.56 7.02 -6.73
C THR A 161 -7.69 7.46 -7.66
N ARG A 162 -8.75 6.65 -7.78
CA ARG A 162 -9.90 6.87 -8.67
C ARG A 162 -9.54 7.01 -10.15
N ARG A 163 -8.33 6.60 -10.54
CA ARG A 163 -7.87 6.65 -11.93
C ARG A 163 -8.30 5.40 -12.70
N PRO A 164 -8.82 5.56 -13.93
CA PRO A 164 -9.04 4.42 -14.79
C PRO A 164 -7.70 3.83 -15.23
N VAL A 165 -7.64 2.50 -15.30
CA VAL A 165 -6.51 1.75 -15.86
C VAL A 165 -7.01 0.65 -16.77
N LEU A 166 -6.22 0.35 -17.78
CA LEU A 166 -6.39 -0.79 -18.68
C LEU A 166 -5.30 -1.80 -18.35
N VAL A 167 -5.68 -3.03 -18.04
CA VAL A 167 -4.76 -4.12 -17.72
C VAL A 167 -5.04 -5.32 -18.59
N SER A 168 -4.01 -6.13 -18.86
CA SER A 168 -4.14 -7.34 -19.65
C SER A 168 -3.71 -8.56 -18.85
N PHE A 169 -4.32 -9.70 -19.15
CA PHE A 169 -3.99 -10.99 -18.58
C PHE A 169 -3.34 -11.88 -19.63
N ARG A 170 -2.33 -12.65 -19.23
CA ARG A 170 -1.79 -13.71 -20.08
C ARG A 170 -2.80 -14.87 -20.16
N PRO A 171 -2.82 -15.65 -21.26
CA PRO A 171 -3.72 -16.80 -21.40
C PRO A 171 -3.66 -17.78 -20.21
N ALA A 172 -2.44 -18.07 -19.71
CA ALA A 172 -2.27 -18.94 -18.55
C ALA A 172 -2.87 -18.38 -17.25
N THR A 173 -2.97 -17.05 -17.12
CA THR A 173 -3.62 -16.39 -15.97
C THR A 173 -5.13 -16.46 -16.10
N LEU A 174 -5.68 -16.24 -17.29
CA LEU A 174 -7.11 -16.42 -17.57
C LEU A 174 -7.55 -17.86 -17.30
N LEU A 175 -6.75 -18.85 -17.73
CA LEU A 175 -7.00 -20.25 -17.43
C LEU A 175 -7.02 -20.52 -15.92
N ALA A 176 -6.03 -20.01 -15.18
CA ALA A 176 -5.99 -20.16 -13.72
C ALA A 176 -7.19 -19.51 -13.04
N ILE A 177 -7.63 -18.33 -13.51
CA ILE A 177 -8.85 -17.67 -13.01
C ILE A 177 -10.08 -18.52 -13.33
N ARG A 178 -10.18 -19.06 -14.54
CA ARG A 178 -11.33 -19.90 -14.95
C ARG A 178 -11.43 -21.18 -14.12
N LEU A 179 -10.30 -21.84 -13.86
CA LEU A 179 -10.23 -22.98 -12.95
C LEU A 179 -10.60 -22.61 -11.52
N HIS A 180 -10.23 -21.41 -11.06
CA HIS A 180 -10.62 -20.93 -9.73
C HIS A 180 -12.11 -20.60 -9.63
N LEU A 181 -12.69 -19.99 -10.67
CA LEU A 181 -14.11 -19.66 -10.71
C LEU A 181 -14.99 -20.91 -10.71
N ASP A 182 -14.51 -22.02 -11.27
CA ASP A 182 -15.21 -23.31 -11.27
C ASP A 182 -16.66 -23.19 -11.76
N GLY A 183 -16.83 -22.58 -12.93
CA GLY A 183 -18.14 -22.31 -13.54
C GLY A 183 -18.88 -21.08 -13.01
N ARG A 184 -18.43 -20.46 -11.91
CA ARG A 184 -19.07 -19.26 -11.35
C ARG A 184 -18.89 -18.04 -12.24
N THR A 185 -20.01 -17.41 -12.63
CA THR A 185 -20.07 -16.27 -13.54
C THR A 185 -20.29 -14.93 -12.84
N GLU A 186 -20.71 -14.94 -11.57
CA GLU A 186 -21.05 -13.75 -10.79
C GLU A 186 -20.27 -13.63 -9.48
N GLY A 187 -20.33 -12.44 -8.89
CA GLY A 187 -19.65 -12.09 -7.64
C GLY A 187 -18.14 -11.83 -7.80
N LEU A 188 -17.44 -11.67 -6.68
CA LEU A 188 -16.00 -11.39 -6.65
C LEU A 188 -15.19 -12.56 -7.22
N VAL A 189 -14.14 -12.29 -7.98
CA VAL A 189 -13.23 -13.35 -8.44
C VAL A 189 -12.54 -14.00 -7.25
N TRP A 190 -11.93 -13.20 -6.38
CA TRP A 190 -11.22 -13.64 -5.19
C TRP A 190 -11.90 -13.16 -3.91
N PRO A 191 -13.06 -13.75 -3.54
CA PRO A 191 -13.69 -13.41 -2.27
C PRO A 191 -12.72 -13.75 -1.13
N TRP A 192 -12.64 -12.86 -0.14
CA TRP A 192 -11.83 -13.06 1.05
C TRP A 192 -12.64 -12.64 2.29
N PRO A 193 -13.29 -13.60 2.99
CA PRO A 193 -14.21 -13.29 4.09
C PRO A 193 -13.49 -12.92 5.39
N TYR A 194 -12.17 -13.07 5.44
CA TYR A 194 -11.38 -12.83 6.64
C TYR A 194 -10.77 -11.42 6.66
N ARG A 195 -10.18 -11.07 7.82
CA ARG A 195 -9.40 -9.84 7.94
C ARG A 195 -8.20 -9.82 6.97
N ARG A 196 -7.80 -8.63 6.54
CA ARG A 196 -6.72 -8.44 5.55
C ARG A 196 -5.37 -8.96 6.06
N GLU A 197 -5.14 -8.88 7.36
CA GLU A 197 -3.94 -9.37 8.04
C GLU A 197 -3.80 -10.89 7.87
N ALA A 198 -4.89 -11.64 7.85
CA ALA A 198 -4.86 -13.08 7.59
C ALA A 198 -4.33 -13.38 6.17
N LEU A 199 -4.78 -12.60 5.17
CA LEU A 199 -4.27 -12.71 3.80
C LEU A 199 -2.77 -12.44 3.75
N TYR A 200 -2.29 -11.38 4.40
CA TYR A 200 -0.86 -11.07 4.43
C TYR A 200 -0.05 -12.17 5.11
N ARG A 201 -0.54 -12.74 6.22
CA ARG A 201 0.11 -13.88 6.88
C ARG A 201 0.18 -15.10 5.96
N HIS A 202 -0.91 -15.44 5.28
CA HIS A 202 -0.95 -16.58 4.36
C HIS A 202 -0.02 -16.37 3.16
N PHE A 203 -0.04 -15.17 2.57
CA PHE A 203 0.87 -14.82 1.50
C PHE A 203 2.34 -14.89 1.93
N ASN A 204 2.68 -14.41 3.14
CA ASN A 204 4.04 -14.52 3.67
C ASN A 204 4.48 -15.99 3.85
N ARG A 205 3.56 -16.89 4.24
CA ARG A 205 3.82 -18.33 4.27
C ARG A 205 4.11 -18.88 2.88
N LEU A 206 3.38 -18.44 1.85
CA LEU A 206 3.67 -18.83 0.46
C LEU A 206 5.05 -18.34 -0.01
N VAL A 207 5.41 -17.09 0.28
CA VAL A 207 6.75 -16.56 -0.04
C VAL A 207 7.84 -17.37 0.66
N THR A 208 7.61 -17.74 1.92
CA THR A 208 8.56 -18.57 2.70
C THR A 208 8.67 -19.98 2.12
N ALA A 209 7.53 -20.63 1.84
CA ALA A 209 7.49 -21.96 1.23
C ALA A 209 8.09 -21.99 -0.19
N ALA A 210 8.00 -20.88 -0.91
CA ALA A 210 8.64 -20.72 -2.22
C ALA A 210 10.17 -20.65 -2.12
N GLY A 211 10.75 -20.41 -0.93
CA GLY A 211 12.20 -20.31 -0.75
C GLY A 211 12.82 -19.09 -1.43
N ILE A 212 12.04 -18.02 -1.65
CA ILE A 212 12.50 -16.79 -2.31
C ILE A 212 12.77 -15.67 -1.30
N ARG A 213 13.40 -14.57 -1.75
CA ARG A 213 13.63 -13.41 -0.89
C ARG A 213 12.32 -12.90 -0.27
N ARG A 214 12.42 -12.45 0.98
CA ARG A 214 11.30 -11.85 1.72
C ARG A 214 10.70 -10.70 0.91
N GLY A 215 9.38 -10.71 0.78
CA GLY A 215 8.62 -9.70 0.08
C GLY A 215 7.16 -9.72 0.51
N THR A 216 6.42 -8.69 0.13
CA THR A 216 4.98 -8.58 0.43
C THR A 216 4.18 -8.69 -0.86
N PHE A 217 2.86 -8.79 -0.80
CA PHE A 217 2.04 -8.84 -2.02
C PHE A 217 2.30 -7.64 -2.96
N ARG A 218 2.65 -6.48 -2.39
CA ARG A 218 3.07 -5.29 -3.16
C ARG A 218 4.28 -5.54 -4.07
N TRP A 219 5.14 -6.52 -3.77
CA TRP A 219 6.29 -6.85 -4.59
C TRP A 219 5.89 -7.48 -5.93
N LEU A 220 4.72 -8.11 -6.07
CA LEU A 220 4.19 -8.50 -7.39
C LEU A 220 4.06 -7.28 -8.30
N ARG A 221 3.43 -6.22 -7.79
CA ARG A 221 3.28 -4.93 -8.48
C ARG A 221 4.62 -4.27 -8.81
N ARG A 222 5.61 -4.34 -7.90
CA ARG A 222 6.97 -3.81 -8.17
C ARG A 222 7.68 -4.61 -9.24
N THR A 223 7.55 -5.93 -9.19
CA THR A 223 8.18 -6.83 -10.15
C THR A 223 7.57 -6.65 -11.52
N ALA A 224 6.25 -6.60 -11.63
CA ALA A 224 5.54 -6.30 -12.87
C ALA A 224 6.03 -4.98 -13.50
N ALA A 225 6.09 -3.91 -12.71
CA ALA A 225 6.57 -2.61 -13.18
C ALA A 225 8.05 -2.63 -13.57
N THR A 226 8.90 -3.31 -12.79
CA THR A 226 10.34 -3.43 -13.07
C THR A 226 10.58 -4.18 -14.38
N GLN A 227 9.92 -5.32 -14.60
CA GLN A 227 10.08 -6.10 -15.83
C GLN A 227 9.51 -5.37 -17.04
N ALA A 228 8.37 -4.68 -16.91
CA ALA A 228 7.86 -3.84 -17.99
C ALA A 228 8.88 -2.73 -18.34
N GLU A 229 9.36 -1.99 -17.33
CA GLU A 229 10.32 -0.89 -17.52
C GLU A 229 11.63 -1.35 -18.17
N ARG A 230 12.09 -2.59 -17.91
CA ARG A 230 13.25 -3.19 -18.58
C ARG A 230 13.03 -3.44 -20.07
N VAL A 231 11.80 -3.78 -20.48
CA VAL A 231 11.46 -3.99 -21.89
C VAL A 231 11.30 -2.66 -22.62
N GLN A 232 10.61 -1.71 -21.99
CA GLN A 232 10.40 -0.38 -22.56
C GLN A 232 10.35 0.66 -21.45
N ALA A 233 11.26 1.62 -21.50
CA ALA A 233 11.27 2.77 -20.59
C ALA A 233 9.90 3.47 -20.53
N GLY A 234 9.45 3.81 -19.33
CA GLY A 234 8.15 4.43 -19.06
C GLY A 234 6.95 3.46 -19.05
N SER A 235 7.11 2.21 -19.51
CA SER A 235 6.01 1.24 -19.50
C SER A 235 5.60 0.81 -18.09
N GLY A 236 6.52 0.81 -17.12
CA GLY A 236 6.18 0.50 -15.73
C GLY A 236 5.17 1.51 -15.17
N ALA A 237 5.36 2.80 -15.45
CA ALA A 237 4.42 3.83 -15.01
C ALA A 237 3.03 3.70 -15.67
N ARG A 238 3.00 3.38 -16.97
CA ARG A 238 1.77 3.12 -17.73
C ARG A 238 1.02 1.91 -17.17
N LEU A 239 1.70 0.78 -17.00
CA LEU A 239 1.13 -0.45 -16.42
C LEU A 239 0.48 -0.18 -15.06
N LEU A 240 1.15 0.61 -14.21
CA LEU A 240 0.68 0.90 -12.86
C LEU A 240 -0.42 1.96 -12.79
N GLY A 241 -0.66 2.71 -13.87
CA GLY A 241 -1.60 3.83 -13.89
C GLY A 241 -1.14 5.02 -13.05
N HIS A 242 0.17 5.25 -12.95
CA HIS A 242 0.71 6.41 -12.24
C HIS A 242 0.74 7.63 -13.16
N ALA A 243 0.21 8.76 -12.70
CA ALA A 243 0.27 10.01 -13.49
C ALA A 243 1.67 10.59 -13.63
N SER A 244 2.59 10.23 -12.73
CA SER A 244 3.97 10.69 -12.78
C SER A 244 4.91 9.50 -12.82
N ARG A 245 5.79 9.49 -13.81
CA ARG A 245 6.88 8.51 -13.94
C ARG A 245 7.79 8.52 -12.72
N ALA A 246 8.08 9.70 -12.16
CA ALA A 246 8.90 9.85 -10.96
C ALA A 246 8.37 9.05 -9.75
N THR A 247 7.04 8.90 -9.63
CA THR A 247 6.45 8.07 -8.57
C THR A 247 6.77 6.58 -8.76
N THR A 248 6.75 6.10 -10.00
CA THR A 248 7.11 4.71 -10.34
C THR A 248 8.59 4.47 -10.06
N GLU A 249 9.44 5.34 -10.56
CA GLU A 249 10.90 5.24 -10.41
C GLU A 249 11.34 5.28 -8.95
N ALA A 250 10.77 6.18 -8.14
CA ALA A 250 11.17 6.34 -6.75
C ALA A 250 10.72 5.17 -5.84
N TRP A 251 9.60 4.49 -6.17
CA TRP A 251 8.92 3.59 -5.20
C TRP A 251 8.68 2.17 -5.67
N TYR A 252 8.87 1.88 -6.96
CA TYR A 252 8.50 0.61 -7.57
C TYR A 252 9.58 -0.03 -8.42
N ILE A 253 10.42 0.75 -9.11
CA ILE A 253 11.46 0.22 -9.99
C ILE A 253 12.67 -0.22 -9.18
N ASP A 254 13.00 -1.51 -9.25
CA ASP A 254 14.21 -2.06 -8.69
C ASP A 254 15.37 -1.91 -9.67
N ARG A 255 16.17 -0.84 -9.47
CA ARG A 255 17.29 -0.50 -10.35
C ARG A 255 18.42 -1.53 -10.34
N SER A 256 18.49 -2.40 -9.32
CA SER A 256 19.52 -3.44 -9.26
C SER A 256 19.33 -4.54 -10.33
N GLN A 257 18.17 -4.58 -10.99
CA GLN A 257 17.88 -5.54 -12.05
C GLN A 257 18.13 -4.98 -13.48
N PHE A 258 18.68 -3.78 -13.59
CA PHE A 258 19.03 -3.14 -14.85
C PHE A 258 20.52 -3.27 -15.10
N GLU A 259 20.91 -3.27 -16.38
CA GLU A 259 22.31 -3.16 -16.75
C GLU A 259 22.85 -1.81 -16.30
N MET A 260 24.12 -1.80 -15.88
CA MET A 260 24.80 -0.57 -15.53
C MET A 260 24.92 0.32 -16.76
N PRO A 261 24.74 1.65 -16.62
CA PRO A 261 24.99 2.55 -17.73
C PRO A 261 26.44 2.41 -18.20
N PRO A 262 26.70 2.58 -19.51
CA PRO A 262 28.06 2.61 -20.02
C PRO A 262 28.85 3.73 -19.33
N LEU A 263 30.16 3.53 -19.18
CA LEU A 263 31.04 4.57 -18.67
C LEU A 263 31.04 5.76 -19.65
N PRO A 264 31.15 7.00 -19.14
CA PRO A 264 31.32 8.16 -20.00
C PRO A 264 32.59 7.98 -20.87
N PRO A 265 32.59 8.48 -22.11
CA PRO A 265 33.82 8.51 -22.90
C PRO A 265 34.88 9.34 -22.17
N ILE A 266 36.13 8.90 -22.22
CA ILE A 266 37.31 9.65 -21.75
C ILE A 266 37.64 10.71 -22.80
#